data_AF-A0A9P6J2G1-F1
#
_entry.id   AF-A0A9P6J2G1-F1
#
_cell.length_a   1.000
_cell.length_b   1.000
_cell.length_c   1.000
_cell.angle_alpha   90.00
_cell.angle_beta   90.00
_cell.angle_gamma   90.00
#
_symmetry.space_group_name_H-M   'P 1'
#
loop_
_entity.id
_entity.type
_entity.pdbx_description
1 polymer ?
#
loop_
_entity_poly.entity_id
_entity_poly.type
_entity_poly.pdbx_seq_one_letter_code
_entity_poly.pdbx_strand_id
1 'polypeptide(L)'
;MRFFIVLLLTVALAASAVLGESTPQRPLSSKLKDDTIVIDRNVFNTADTPFRPHNGTKPFTNWVGLTLDYSYIQPVFNLIMSTESIANGTLRTRGEAHITVITPPEFDRVLRPAGVTINELDDLATAGPQRNRLQKAKFGMECLGRVQVVTKPKNVFQQALQIILKEYEDLVEYRWDVFNLFVQKGGNPALFDPENFSPHITLGYRHRDIFEGDGVFKRKNACIRNIVVE
;
A
#
# COMPACT_ATOMS: atom_id res chain seq x y z
N MET A 1 62.17 60.11 15.18
CA MET A 1 61.11 60.01 14.16
C MET A 1 61.38 58.77 13.31
N ARG A 2 60.37 57.86 13.21
CA ARG A 2 60.25 56.62 12.39
C ARG A 2 59.80 55.45 13.30
N PHE A 3 58.50 55.37 13.56
CA PHE A 3 57.46 54.60 12.84
C PHE A 3 57.53 53.10 13.13
N PHE A 4 56.69 52.66 14.08
CA PHE A 4 56.24 51.28 14.26
C PHE A 4 55.38 50.87 13.06
N ILE A 5 55.73 49.76 12.40
CA ILE A 5 54.85 49.08 11.45
C ILE A 5 54.24 47.89 12.19
N VAL A 6 52.94 47.99 12.48
CA VAL A 6 52.12 46.88 12.98
C VAL A 6 51.57 46.15 11.75
N LEU A 7 51.95 44.88 11.61
CA LEU A 7 51.46 43.99 10.56
C LEU A 7 50.12 43.37 11.01
N LEU A 8 49.02 43.80 10.41
CA LEU A 8 47.69 43.20 10.59
C LEU A 8 47.56 41.98 9.67
N LEU A 9 47.52 40.78 10.27
CA LEU A 9 47.07 39.55 9.59
C LEU A 9 45.54 39.56 9.50
N THR A 10 45.01 39.65 8.29
CA THR A 10 43.59 39.39 8.00
C THR A 10 43.39 37.90 7.68
N VAL A 11 42.68 37.20 8.55
CA VAL A 11 42.21 35.83 8.31
C VAL A 11 40.95 35.92 7.43
N ALA A 12 41.05 35.47 6.18
CA ALA A 12 39.90 35.30 5.30
C ALA A 12 39.19 33.98 5.62
N LEU A 13 37.96 34.05 6.16
CA LEU A 13 37.05 32.90 6.21
C LEU A 13 36.47 32.68 4.80
N ALA A 14 36.86 31.58 4.15
CA ALA A 14 36.20 31.09 2.95
C ALA A 14 34.94 30.30 3.37
N ALA A 15 33.76 30.93 3.24
CA ALA A 15 32.49 30.23 3.33
C ALA A 15 32.28 29.40 2.05
N SER A 16 32.47 28.08 2.16
CA SER A 16 32.09 27.15 1.08
C SER A 16 30.58 26.92 1.16
N ALA A 17 29.82 27.62 0.32
CA ALA A 17 28.43 27.30 0.08
C ALA A 17 28.36 25.99 -0.72
N VAL A 18 28.03 24.89 -0.04
CA VAL A 18 27.60 23.64 -0.70
C VAL A 18 26.22 23.91 -1.28
N LEU A 19 26.18 24.28 -2.55
CA LEU A 19 24.96 24.26 -3.34
C LEU A 19 24.62 22.78 -3.56
N GLY A 20 23.76 22.23 -2.69
CA GLY A 20 23.10 20.97 -2.95
C GLY A 20 22.25 21.13 -4.20
N GLU A 21 22.60 20.40 -5.26
CA GLU A 21 21.73 20.20 -6.41
C GLU A 21 20.44 19.54 -5.90
N SER A 22 19.38 20.35 -5.80
CA SER A 22 18.05 19.81 -5.65
C SER A 22 17.68 19.18 -6.99
N THR A 23 17.67 17.85 -7.02
CA THR A 23 17.11 17.08 -8.12
C THR A 23 15.70 17.62 -8.39
N PRO A 24 15.38 18.07 -9.61
CA PRO A 24 14.04 18.55 -9.91
C PRO A 24 13.06 17.39 -9.73
N GLN A 25 12.20 17.46 -8.72
CA GLN A 25 11.00 16.63 -8.66
C GLN A 25 10.18 16.97 -9.91
N ARG A 26 10.18 16.07 -10.90
CA ARG A 26 9.27 16.18 -12.03
C ARG A 26 7.84 16.14 -11.47
N PRO A 27 7.01 17.18 -11.71
CA PRO A 27 5.60 17.08 -11.38
C PRO A 27 5.02 16.03 -12.32
N LEU A 28 4.71 14.85 -11.79
CA LEU A 28 3.96 13.85 -12.52
C LEU A 28 2.58 14.45 -12.80
N SER A 29 2.37 14.94 -14.02
CA SER A 29 1.13 15.61 -14.39
C SER A 29 0.03 14.55 -14.49
N SER A 30 -0.76 14.38 -13.44
CA SER A 30 -1.93 13.50 -13.44
C SER A 30 -3.07 14.20 -14.20
N LYS A 31 -2.96 14.24 -15.53
CA LYS A 31 -4.06 14.65 -16.40
C LYS A 31 -5.03 13.48 -16.51
N LEU A 32 -6.28 13.66 -16.07
CA LEU A 32 -7.41 12.88 -16.56
C LEU A 32 -7.50 13.11 -18.07
N LYS A 33 -6.97 12.18 -18.86
CA LYS A 33 -7.16 12.14 -20.30
C LYS A 33 -8.26 11.12 -20.54
N ASP A 34 -9.40 11.56 -21.06
CA ASP A 34 -10.52 10.69 -21.48
C ASP A 34 -11.00 9.71 -20.40
N ASP A 35 -11.28 10.19 -19.19
CA ASP A 35 -11.74 9.35 -18.05
C ASP A 35 -10.74 8.23 -17.65
N THR A 36 -9.47 8.34 -18.03
CA THR A 36 -8.44 7.36 -17.68
C THR A 36 -7.53 7.88 -16.58
N ILE A 37 -7.22 7.04 -15.60
CA ILE A 37 -6.23 7.31 -14.56
C ILE A 37 -4.87 6.78 -15.02
N VAL A 38 -3.89 7.67 -15.12
CA VAL A 38 -2.50 7.29 -15.44
C VAL A 38 -1.72 7.09 -14.16
N ILE A 39 -1.00 5.98 -14.07
CA ILE A 39 -0.15 5.62 -12.93
C ILE A 39 1.27 5.36 -13.42
N ASP A 40 2.25 5.83 -12.66
CA ASP A 40 3.67 5.62 -12.96
C ASP A 40 4.04 4.14 -12.86
N ARG A 41 4.72 3.60 -13.88
CA ARG A 41 5.17 2.20 -13.93
C ARG A 41 6.09 1.81 -12.77
N ASN A 42 6.80 2.76 -12.17
CA ASN A 42 7.65 2.49 -11.01
C ASN A 42 6.86 2.05 -9.77
N VAL A 43 5.53 2.16 -9.78
CA VAL A 43 4.68 1.57 -8.73
C VAL A 43 4.87 0.06 -8.60
N PHE A 44 5.32 -0.61 -9.66
CA PHE A 44 5.62 -2.05 -9.66
C PHE A 44 7.03 -2.38 -9.12
N ASN A 45 7.88 -1.38 -8.86
CA ASN A 45 9.24 -1.58 -8.36
C ASN A 45 9.23 -1.76 -6.83
N THR A 46 8.60 -2.83 -6.38
CA THR A 46 8.39 -3.10 -4.95
C THR A 46 9.55 -3.86 -4.31
N ALA A 47 10.42 -4.47 -5.12
CA ALA A 47 11.55 -5.27 -4.66
C ALA A 47 12.53 -4.49 -3.75
N ASP A 48 12.68 -3.19 -4.00
CA ASP A 48 13.52 -2.28 -3.22
C ASP A 48 12.76 -1.58 -2.08
N THR A 49 11.43 -1.74 -2.04
CA THR A 49 10.61 -1.21 -0.94
C THR A 49 10.75 -2.14 0.27
N PRO A 50 11.14 -1.62 1.46
CA PRO A 50 11.27 -2.46 2.65
C PRO A 50 9.94 -3.14 3.00
N PHE A 51 10.00 -4.45 3.27
CA PHE A 51 8.89 -5.14 3.93
C PHE A 51 8.60 -4.47 5.27
N ARG A 52 7.32 -4.25 5.58
CA ARG A 52 6.89 -3.61 6.83
C ARG A 52 6.09 -4.64 7.63
N PRO A 53 6.61 -5.13 8.76
CA PRO A 53 5.84 -6.03 9.61
C PRO A 53 4.70 -5.26 10.26
N HIS A 54 3.51 -5.85 10.26
CA HIS A 54 2.35 -5.32 10.96
C HIS A 54 2.01 -6.27 12.10
N ASN A 55 2.76 -6.14 13.19
CA ASN A 55 2.61 -6.92 14.40
C ASN A 55 2.13 -6.01 15.53
N GLY A 56 0.98 -6.33 16.12
CA GLY A 56 0.41 -5.56 17.21
C GLY A 56 -0.31 -6.44 18.23
N THR A 57 -0.45 -5.90 19.45
CA THR A 57 -1.03 -6.63 20.58
C THR A 57 -2.56 -6.53 20.64
N LYS A 58 -3.17 -5.67 19.82
CA LYS A 58 -4.62 -5.42 19.82
C LYS A 58 -5.31 -6.23 18.71
N PRO A 59 -6.60 -6.56 18.87
CA PRO A 59 -7.38 -7.15 17.79
C PRO A 59 -7.29 -6.31 16.52
N PHE A 60 -7.23 -6.98 15.37
CA PHE A 60 -7.18 -6.44 14.03
C PHE A 60 -5.97 -5.56 13.72
N THR A 61 -4.87 -5.71 14.48
CA THR A 61 -3.61 -5.00 14.21
C THR A 61 -2.57 -5.86 13.48
N ASN A 62 -2.79 -7.17 13.41
CA ASN A 62 -1.90 -8.11 12.74
C ASN A 62 -2.39 -8.42 11.33
N TRP A 63 -1.54 -8.25 10.34
CA TRP A 63 -1.82 -8.55 8.93
C TRP A 63 -0.52 -8.62 8.14
N VAL A 64 -0.57 -9.16 6.92
CA VAL A 64 0.58 -9.20 6.02
C VAL A 64 0.22 -8.52 4.71
N GLY A 65 1.13 -7.71 4.19
CA GLY A 65 0.95 -7.10 2.88
C GLY A 65 2.25 -6.82 2.15
N LEU A 66 2.10 -6.63 0.85
CA LEU A 66 3.14 -6.13 -0.03
C LEU A 66 3.15 -4.60 0.09
N THR A 67 4.26 -4.00 0.51
CA THR A 67 4.38 -2.54 0.65
C THR A 67 4.76 -1.91 -0.68
N LEU A 68 4.06 -0.85 -1.07
CA LEU A 68 4.39 -0.04 -2.24
C LEU A 68 4.98 1.29 -1.80
N ASP A 69 5.81 1.89 -2.65
CA ASP A 69 6.21 3.29 -2.46
C ASP A 69 5.01 4.20 -2.71
N TYR A 70 4.55 4.84 -1.62
CA TYR A 70 3.41 5.75 -1.65
C TYR A 70 3.63 6.95 -2.56
N SER A 71 4.88 7.32 -2.88
CA SER A 71 5.19 8.44 -3.77
C SER A 71 4.58 8.26 -5.17
N TYR A 72 4.39 7.03 -5.63
CA TYR A 72 3.73 6.72 -6.92
C TYR A 72 2.20 6.64 -6.82
N ILE A 73 1.65 6.47 -5.61
CA ILE A 73 0.20 6.38 -5.36
C ILE A 73 -0.39 7.74 -4.97
N GLN A 74 0.37 8.58 -4.28
CA GLN A 74 -0.07 9.89 -3.81
C GLN A 74 -0.60 10.81 -4.92
N PRO A 75 0.02 10.90 -6.11
CA PRO A 75 -0.52 11.71 -7.20
C PRO A 75 -1.90 11.24 -7.67
N VAL A 76 -2.14 9.92 -7.65
CA VAL A 76 -3.44 9.32 -7.98
C VAL A 76 -4.47 9.69 -6.92
N PHE A 77 -4.11 9.57 -5.63
CA PHE A 77 -4.97 10.00 -4.54
C PHE A 77 -5.35 11.49 -4.65
N ASN A 78 -4.38 12.35 -4.92
CA ASN A 78 -4.62 13.79 -5.07
C ASN A 78 -5.57 14.10 -6.24
N LEU A 79 -5.41 13.39 -7.37
CA LEU A 79 -6.29 13.51 -8.52
C LEU A 79 -7.73 13.08 -8.22
N ILE A 80 -7.94 11.92 -7.59
CA ILE A 80 -9.30 11.47 -7.27
C ILE A 80 -9.96 12.41 -6.25
N MET A 81 -9.19 12.97 -5.32
CA MET A 81 -9.68 13.90 -4.30
C MET A 81 -10.16 15.22 -4.89
N SER A 82 -9.47 15.75 -5.90
CA SER A 82 -9.87 16.98 -6.60
C SER A 82 -11.00 16.76 -7.62
N THR A 83 -11.33 15.52 -7.95
CA THR A 83 -12.38 15.19 -8.91
C THR A 83 -13.74 15.08 -8.22
N GLU A 84 -14.62 16.04 -8.49
CA GLU A 84 -15.95 16.14 -7.87
C GLU A 84 -16.81 14.90 -8.13
N SER A 85 -16.80 14.34 -9.34
CA SER A 85 -17.57 13.15 -9.70
C SER A 85 -17.11 11.86 -9.02
N ILE A 86 -15.96 11.88 -8.35
CA ILE A 86 -15.31 10.71 -7.76
C ILE A 86 -15.36 10.76 -6.23
N ALA A 87 -14.72 11.76 -5.62
CA ALA A 87 -14.57 11.85 -4.16
C ALA A 87 -15.00 13.20 -3.57
N ASN A 88 -14.91 14.28 -4.36
CA ASN A 88 -15.23 15.65 -3.93
C ASN A 88 -14.62 16.02 -2.56
N GLY A 89 -13.34 15.73 -2.35
CA GLY A 89 -12.62 16.10 -1.12
C GLY A 89 -13.03 15.36 0.17
N THR A 90 -13.86 14.32 0.10
CA THR A 90 -14.45 13.70 1.31
C THR A 90 -13.67 12.51 1.89
N LEU A 91 -12.64 12.03 1.20
CA LEU A 91 -11.89 10.82 1.60
C LEU A 91 -10.63 11.17 2.39
N ARG A 92 -10.20 10.21 3.20
CA ARG A 92 -8.97 10.21 3.98
C ARG A 92 -8.04 9.15 3.43
N THR A 93 -6.75 9.40 3.55
CA THR A 93 -5.67 8.45 3.24
C THR A 93 -4.86 8.17 4.51
N ARG A 94 -4.14 7.04 4.52
CA ARG A 94 -3.18 6.68 5.57
C ARG A 94 -1.79 7.25 5.33
N GLY A 95 -1.52 7.78 4.14
CA GLY A 95 -0.17 8.20 3.75
C GLY A 95 0.78 7.02 3.48
N GLU A 96 0.22 5.85 3.19
CA GLU A 96 0.93 4.64 2.81
C GLU A 96 0.16 3.90 1.72
N ALA A 97 0.84 3.00 1.00
CA ALA A 97 0.22 2.10 0.04
C ALA A 97 0.72 0.67 0.25
N HIS A 98 -0.21 -0.27 0.22
CA HIS A 98 0.08 -1.69 0.31
C HIS A 98 -1.02 -2.50 -0.38
N ILE A 99 -0.71 -3.76 -0.65
CA ILE A 99 -1.68 -4.81 -1.00
C ILE A 99 -1.78 -5.71 0.21
N THR A 100 -2.93 -5.73 0.88
CA THR A 100 -3.16 -6.67 1.99
C THR A 100 -3.32 -8.07 1.44
N VAL A 101 -2.44 -8.99 1.86
CA VAL A 101 -2.37 -10.37 1.37
C VAL A 101 -2.97 -11.33 2.39
N ILE A 102 -2.76 -11.08 3.68
CA ILE A 102 -3.48 -11.71 4.79
C ILE A 102 -4.15 -10.59 5.58
N THR A 103 -5.49 -10.59 5.60
CA THR A 103 -6.26 -9.55 6.28
C THR A 103 -6.29 -9.74 7.80
N PRO A 104 -6.55 -8.67 8.57
CA PRO A 104 -6.68 -8.82 10.02
C PRO A 104 -7.76 -9.81 10.46
N PRO A 105 -8.96 -9.88 9.85
CA PRO A 105 -9.94 -10.91 10.18
C PRO A 105 -9.48 -12.35 9.87
N GLU A 106 -8.78 -12.59 8.75
CA GLU A 106 -8.22 -13.91 8.43
C GLU A 106 -7.20 -14.34 9.50
N PHE A 107 -6.27 -13.45 9.86
CA PHE A 107 -5.28 -13.77 10.89
C PHE A 107 -5.93 -14.01 12.25
N ASP A 108 -6.72 -13.05 12.75
CA ASP A 108 -7.22 -13.07 14.13
C ASP A 108 -8.22 -14.19 14.39
N ARG A 109 -9.03 -14.56 13.39
CA ARG A 109 -10.16 -15.48 13.54
C ARG A 109 -9.92 -16.86 12.95
N VAL A 110 -8.95 -17.02 12.05
CA VAL A 110 -8.69 -18.31 11.37
C VAL A 110 -7.29 -18.81 11.67
N LEU A 111 -6.25 -18.06 11.32
CA LEU A 111 -4.87 -18.53 11.40
C LEU A 111 -4.36 -18.62 12.85
N ARG A 112 -4.53 -17.54 13.62
CA ARG A 112 -4.06 -17.47 15.01
C ARG A 112 -4.69 -18.54 15.93
N PRO A 113 -6.01 -18.83 15.86
CA PRO A 113 -6.60 -19.93 16.65
C PRO A 113 -5.98 -21.31 16.38
N ALA A 114 -5.42 -21.55 15.20
CA ALA A 114 -4.69 -22.77 14.88
C ALA A 114 -3.21 -22.74 15.34
N GLY A 115 -2.76 -21.65 15.97
CA GLY A 115 -1.38 -21.52 16.46
C GLY A 115 -0.39 -21.00 15.42
N VAL A 116 -0.86 -20.45 14.30
CA VAL A 116 -0.03 -19.69 13.36
C VAL A 116 0.27 -18.31 13.95
N THR A 117 1.55 -17.93 13.98
CA THR A 117 2.00 -16.64 14.50
C THR A 117 2.26 -15.64 13.37
N ILE A 118 2.15 -14.34 13.66
CA ILE A 118 2.42 -13.30 12.64
C ILE A 118 3.89 -13.33 12.19
N ASN A 119 4.82 -13.68 13.09
CA ASN A 119 6.23 -13.80 12.76
C ASN A 119 6.49 -14.94 11.75
N GLU A 120 5.79 -16.08 11.86
CA GLU A 120 5.91 -17.15 10.85
C GLU A 120 5.41 -16.68 9.47
N LEU A 121 4.39 -15.82 9.43
CA LEU A 121 3.91 -15.24 8.18
C LEU A 121 4.91 -14.22 7.61
N ASP A 122 5.51 -13.38 8.46
CA ASP A 122 6.56 -12.44 8.09
C ASP A 122 7.82 -13.18 7.58
N ASP A 123 8.16 -14.33 8.19
CA ASP A 123 9.27 -15.18 7.76
C ASP A 123 9.00 -15.82 6.39
N LEU A 124 7.77 -16.30 6.14
CA LEU A 124 7.35 -16.75 4.80
C LEU A 124 7.48 -15.62 3.77
N ALA A 125 7.23 -14.36 4.17
CA ALA A 125 7.29 -13.21 3.28
C ALA A 125 8.74 -12.78 2.97
N THR A 126 9.69 -13.03 3.88
CA THR A 126 11.03 -12.39 3.85
C THR A 126 12.22 -13.36 3.81
N ALA A 127 12.15 -14.51 4.48
CA ALA A 127 13.32 -15.30 4.87
C ALA A 127 13.48 -16.65 4.13
N GLY A 128 12.46 -17.11 3.40
CA GLY A 128 12.46 -18.38 2.68
C GLY A 128 13.47 -18.50 1.52
N PRO A 129 13.42 -19.59 0.73
CA PRO A 129 14.31 -19.82 -0.42
C PRO A 129 14.28 -18.66 -1.43
N GLN A 130 13.14 -17.97 -1.48
CA GLN A 130 12.92 -16.74 -2.22
C GLN A 130 12.99 -15.55 -1.27
N ARG A 131 14.20 -15.16 -0.80
CA ARG A 131 14.34 -13.99 0.08
C ARG A 131 13.60 -12.78 -0.48
N ASN A 132 12.89 -12.07 0.40
CA ASN A 132 12.02 -10.94 0.06
C ASN A 132 10.92 -11.34 -0.94
N ARG A 133 10.34 -12.54 -0.80
CA ARG A 133 9.35 -13.13 -1.72
C ARG A 133 8.22 -12.16 -2.00
N LEU A 134 7.61 -11.63 -0.93
CA LEU A 134 6.39 -10.85 -1.09
C LEU A 134 6.65 -9.53 -1.82
N GLN A 135 7.77 -8.86 -1.55
CA GLN A 135 8.11 -7.61 -2.25
C GLN A 135 8.57 -7.82 -3.69
N LYS A 136 8.88 -9.05 -4.09
CA LYS A 136 9.18 -9.43 -5.47
C LYS A 136 7.96 -9.93 -6.23
N ALA A 137 6.82 -10.07 -5.55
CA ALA A 137 5.61 -10.59 -6.18
C ALA A 137 5.10 -9.65 -7.26
N LYS A 138 4.73 -10.22 -8.41
CA LYS A 138 4.17 -9.51 -9.53
C LYS A 138 2.68 -9.29 -9.35
N PHE A 139 2.21 -8.16 -9.86
CA PHE A 139 0.80 -7.81 -9.95
C PHE A 139 0.60 -6.83 -11.10
N GLY A 140 -0.59 -6.87 -11.70
CA GLY A 140 -1.08 -5.88 -12.64
C GLY A 140 -2.19 -5.03 -12.05
N MET A 141 -2.51 -3.91 -12.70
CA MET A 141 -3.64 -3.04 -12.34
C MET A 141 -4.77 -3.22 -13.34
N GLU A 142 -5.98 -3.47 -12.84
CA GLU A 142 -7.19 -3.64 -13.65
C GLU A 142 -7.92 -2.31 -13.84
N CYS A 143 -8.30 -1.64 -12.75
CA CYS A 143 -9.17 -0.47 -12.80
C CYS A 143 -9.15 0.33 -11.48
N LEU A 144 -9.65 1.56 -11.54
CA LEU A 144 -10.06 2.29 -10.33
C LEU A 144 -11.44 1.77 -9.90
N GLY A 145 -11.52 1.21 -8.70
CA GLY A 145 -12.73 0.72 -8.10
C GLY A 145 -13.33 1.67 -7.05
N ARG A 146 -14.66 1.68 -6.95
CA ARG A 146 -15.42 2.38 -5.91
C ARG A 146 -16.37 1.42 -5.22
N VAL A 147 -16.34 1.43 -3.89
CA VAL A 147 -17.34 0.77 -3.05
C VAL A 147 -18.02 1.77 -2.14
N GLN A 148 -19.32 1.62 -1.96
CA GLN A 148 -20.16 2.47 -1.12
C GLN A 148 -21.15 1.60 -0.35
N VAL A 149 -21.35 1.89 0.93
CA VAL A 149 -22.32 1.18 1.76
C VAL A 149 -22.81 2.05 2.90
N VAL A 150 -24.06 1.83 3.35
CA VAL A 150 -24.58 2.42 4.58
C VAL A 150 -24.47 1.38 5.69
N THR A 151 -23.54 1.61 6.62
CA THR A 151 -23.24 0.66 7.70
C THR A 151 -24.26 0.75 8.83
N LYS A 152 -24.74 -0.42 9.31
CA LYS A 152 -25.59 -0.55 10.51
C LYS A 152 -24.72 -0.71 11.77
N PRO A 153 -25.21 -0.34 12.97
CA PRO A 153 -26.54 0.22 13.28
C PRO A 153 -26.66 1.74 13.10
N LYS A 154 -25.56 2.47 12.85
CA LYS A 154 -25.53 3.94 12.87
C LYS A 154 -25.94 4.62 11.56
N ASN A 155 -26.31 3.84 10.53
CA ASN A 155 -26.63 4.33 9.18
C ASN A 155 -25.58 5.29 8.62
N VAL A 156 -24.30 4.99 8.84
CA VAL A 156 -23.20 5.85 8.38
C VAL A 156 -22.85 5.45 6.96
N PHE A 157 -22.95 6.40 6.04
CA PHE A 157 -22.46 6.25 4.68
C PHE A 157 -20.93 6.11 4.69
N GLN A 158 -20.45 5.02 4.12
CA GLN A 158 -19.06 4.72 3.89
C GLN A 158 -18.78 4.72 2.39
N GLN A 159 -17.58 5.16 2.04
CA GLN A 159 -17.04 5.05 0.69
C GLN A 159 -15.56 4.71 0.80
N ALA A 160 -15.09 3.85 -0.10
CA ALA A 160 -13.67 3.63 -0.32
C ALA A 160 -13.38 3.59 -1.83
N LEU A 161 -12.24 4.16 -2.21
CA LEU A 161 -11.66 3.99 -3.53
C LEU A 161 -10.38 3.17 -3.45
N GLN A 162 -10.17 2.37 -4.48
CA GLN A 162 -9.11 1.38 -4.50
C GLN A 162 -8.69 1.07 -5.94
N ILE A 163 -7.43 0.71 -6.14
CA ILE A 163 -6.98 0.12 -7.39
C ILE A 163 -7.27 -1.38 -7.29
N ILE A 164 -8.09 -1.92 -8.19
CA ILE A 164 -8.33 -3.36 -8.31
C ILE A 164 -7.17 -3.96 -9.10
N LEU A 165 -6.66 -5.10 -8.65
CA LEU A 165 -5.52 -5.76 -9.28
C LEU A 165 -5.95 -6.90 -10.22
N LYS A 166 -5.01 -7.31 -11.06
CA LYS A 166 -5.04 -8.50 -11.93
C LYS A 166 -3.65 -9.15 -11.93
N GLU A 167 -3.47 -10.32 -12.55
CA GLU A 167 -2.14 -10.92 -12.78
C GLU A 167 -1.29 -11.02 -11.49
N TYR A 168 -1.87 -11.54 -10.42
CA TYR A 168 -1.32 -11.54 -9.06
C TYR A 168 -1.02 -12.94 -8.52
N GLU A 169 -0.63 -13.86 -9.40
CA GLU A 169 -0.42 -15.27 -9.08
C GLU A 169 0.61 -15.46 -7.96
N ASP A 170 1.70 -14.68 -7.95
CA ASP A 170 2.73 -14.71 -6.90
C ASP A 170 2.15 -14.44 -5.49
N LEU A 171 1.12 -13.59 -5.39
CA LEU A 171 0.44 -13.31 -4.11
C LEU A 171 -0.43 -14.49 -3.66
N VAL A 172 -1.06 -15.19 -4.61
CA VAL A 172 -1.84 -16.41 -4.33
C VAL A 172 -0.91 -17.55 -3.91
N GLU A 173 0.27 -17.67 -4.52
CA GLU A 173 1.26 -18.66 -4.09
C GLU A 173 1.72 -18.42 -2.64
N TYR A 174 1.96 -17.17 -2.24
CA TYR A 174 2.24 -16.86 -0.85
C TYR A 174 1.07 -17.31 0.07
N ARG A 175 -0.18 -17.08 -0.34
CA ARG A 175 -1.36 -17.55 0.42
C ARG A 175 -1.42 -19.09 0.50
N TRP A 176 -0.97 -19.80 -0.52
CA TRP A 176 -0.83 -21.26 -0.47
C TRP A 176 0.22 -21.74 0.54
N ASP A 177 1.36 -21.04 0.66
CA ASP A 177 2.35 -21.33 1.70
C ASP A 177 1.74 -21.14 3.10
N VAL A 178 0.97 -20.06 3.29
CA VAL A 178 0.23 -19.80 4.53
C VAL A 178 -0.79 -20.90 4.82
N PHE A 179 -1.52 -21.37 3.81
CA PHE A 179 -2.45 -22.49 3.94
C PHE A 179 -1.74 -23.78 4.36
N ASN A 180 -0.60 -24.09 3.74
CA ASN A 180 0.19 -25.26 4.11
C ASN A 180 0.65 -25.19 5.57
N LEU A 181 1.15 -24.04 6.01
CA LEU A 181 1.50 -23.81 7.42
C LEU A 181 0.28 -23.96 8.34
N PHE A 182 -0.86 -23.38 7.97
CA PHE A 182 -2.10 -23.46 8.74
C PHE A 182 -2.58 -24.91 8.91
N VAL A 183 -2.59 -25.70 7.84
CA VAL A 183 -2.95 -27.13 7.89
C VAL A 183 -1.94 -27.94 8.70
N GLN A 184 -0.64 -27.66 8.53
CA GLN A 184 0.42 -28.31 9.31
C GLN A 184 0.25 -28.09 10.82
N LYS A 185 -0.28 -26.93 11.22
CA LYS A 185 -0.58 -26.58 12.62
C LYS A 185 -1.91 -27.17 13.13
N GLY A 186 -2.60 -27.97 12.32
CA GLY A 186 -3.89 -28.57 12.68
C GLY A 186 -5.09 -27.67 12.41
N GLY A 187 -4.92 -26.60 11.64
CA GLY A 187 -6.01 -25.75 11.17
C GLY A 187 -7.01 -26.50 10.29
N ASN A 188 -8.30 -26.15 10.39
CA ASN A 188 -9.34 -26.72 9.53
C ASN A 188 -9.27 -26.11 8.12
N PRO A 189 -8.91 -26.88 7.07
CA PRO A 189 -8.73 -26.38 5.70
C PRO A 189 -9.94 -25.63 5.15
N ALA A 190 -11.16 -25.96 5.61
CA ALA A 190 -12.39 -25.30 5.17
C ALA A 190 -12.53 -23.84 5.63
N LEU A 191 -11.69 -23.37 6.55
CA LEU A 191 -11.77 -22.02 7.12
C LEU A 191 -10.85 -21.01 6.43
N PHE A 192 -9.91 -21.45 5.60
CA PHE A 192 -8.99 -20.58 4.88
C PHE A 192 -8.86 -21.04 3.43
N ASP A 193 -9.31 -20.19 2.50
CA ASP A 193 -9.19 -20.43 1.06
C ASP A 193 -8.15 -19.46 0.47
N PRO A 194 -6.99 -19.95 0.00
CA PRO A 194 -5.99 -19.14 -0.67
C PRO A 194 -6.52 -18.38 -1.89
N GLU A 195 -7.50 -18.93 -2.60
CA GLU A 195 -8.04 -18.38 -3.84
C GLU A 195 -9.21 -17.43 -3.61
N ASN A 196 -9.85 -17.45 -2.44
CA ASN A 196 -10.83 -16.42 -2.06
C ASN A 196 -10.12 -15.11 -1.70
N PHE A 197 -9.55 -14.48 -2.71
CA PHE A 197 -8.66 -13.34 -2.61
C PHE A 197 -9.07 -12.27 -3.62
N SER A 198 -9.17 -11.03 -3.16
CA SER A 198 -9.52 -9.87 -3.99
C SER A 198 -8.53 -8.74 -3.72
N PRO A 199 -7.30 -8.87 -4.25
CA PRO A 199 -6.24 -7.90 -3.96
C PRO A 199 -6.58 -6.54 -4.53
N HIS A 200 -6.30 -5.53 -3.72
CA HIS A 200 -6.52 -4.14 -4.06
C HIS A 200 -5.55 -3.25 -3.29
N ILE A 201 -5.27 -2.06 -3.84
CA ILE A 201 -4.55 -1.00 -3.15
C ILE A 201 -5.59 0.04 -2.73
N THR A 202 -5.77 0.25 -1.43
CA THR A 202 -6.70 1.27 -0.94
C THR A 202 -6.11 2.66 -1.17
N LEU A 203 -6.81 3.52 -1.91
CA LEU A 203 -6.40 4.90 -2.17
C LEU A 203 -6.93 5.84 -1.08
N GLY A 204 -8.18 5.63 -0.67
CA GLY A 204 -8.78 6.42 0.38
C GLY A 204 -10.16 5.93 0.80
N TYR A 205 -10.57 6.35 1.99
CA TYR A 205 -11.83 5.95 2.61
C TYR A 205 -12.45 7.10 3.40
N ARG A 206 -13.77 7.05 3.64
CA ARG A 206 -14.47 8.13 4.35
C ARG A 206 -14.23 8.08 5.86
N HIS A 207 -14.65 7.02 6.54
CA HIS A 207 -14.50 6.89 8.00
C HIS A 207 -13.65 5.69 8.43
N ARG A 208 -13.80 4.54 7.77
CA ARG A 208 -13.02 3.33 8.02
C ARG A 208 -12.89 2.49 6.77
N ASP A 209 -12.04 1.47 6.83
CA ASP A 209 -12.04 0.38 5.84
C ASP A 209 -13.39 -0.33 5.82
N ILE A 210 -13.79 -0.76 4.62
CA ILE A 210 -15.00 -1.52 4.37
C ILE A 210 -14.57 -2.93 3.92
N PHE A 211 -15.18 -3.96 4.49
CA PHE A 211 -14.84 -5.36 4.23
C PHE A 211 -16.03 -6.11 3.61
N GLU A 212 -15.82 -7.34 3.13
CA GLU A 212 -16.90 -8.18 2.60
C GLU A 212 -18.01 -8.43 3.64
N GLY A 213 -17.67 -8.47 4.92
CA GLY A 213 -18.63 -8.56 6.02
C GLY A 213 -19.58 -7.35 6.13
N ASP A 214 -19.27 -6.23 5.47
CA ASP A 214 -20.17 -5.09 5.32
C ASP A 214 -21.12 -5.21 4.12
N GLY A 215 -21.03 -6.30 3.34
CA GLY A 215 -21.85 -6.56 2.16
C GLY A 215 -21.34 -5.92 0.87
N VAL A 216 -20.04 -5.57 0.79
CA VAL A 216 -19.42 -5.02 -0.42
C VAL A 216 -18.40 -5.99 -1.02
N PHE A 217 -18.38 -6.11 -2.34
CA PHE A 217 -17.41 -6.92 -3.07
C PHE A 217 -16.45 -6.02 -3.84
N LYS A 218 -15.15 -6.21 -3.61
CA LYS A 218 -14.06 -5.37 -4.13
C LYS A 218 -13.38 -6.01 -5.33
N ARG A 219 -14.16 -6.40 -6.34
CA ARG A 219 -13.68 -7.04 -7.58
C ARG A 219 -13.99 -6.16 -8.79
N LYS A 220 -13.98 -6.74 -10.00
CA LYS A 220 -14.29 -6.03 -11.25
C LYS A 220 -15.66 -5.34 -11.24
N ASN A 221 -16.61 -5.84 -10.46
CA ASN A 221 -17.92 -5.21 -10.25
C ASN A 221 -17.85 -3.81 -9.61
N ALA A 222 -16.73 -3.46 -8.98
CA ALA A 222 -16.50 -2.15 -8.38
C ALA A 222 -15.83 -1.15 -9.34
N CYS A 223 -15.39 -1.56 -10.54
CA CYS A 223 -14.67 -0.70 -11.48
C CYS A 223 -15.51 0.49 -11.93
N ILE A 224 -14.93 1.70 -11.87
CA ILE A 224 -15.58 2.94 -12.32
C ILE A 224 -14.78 3.71 -13.36
N ARG A 225 -13.46 3.45 -13.49
CA ARG A 225 -12.56 4.08 -14.46
C ARG A 225 -11.43 3.13 -14.85
N ASN A 226 -10.92 3.31 -16.06
CA ASN A 226 -9.76 2.58 -16.55
C ASN A 226 -8.48 3.13 -15.92
N ILE A 227 -7.49 2.24 -15.76
CA ILE A 227 -6.13 2.61 -15.39
C ILE A 227 -5.21 2.28 -16.56
N VAL A 228 -4.29 3.20 -16.86
CA VAL A 228 -3.17 2.99 -17.76
C VAL A 228 -1.88 3.18 -16.96
N VAL A 229 -0.91 2.32 -17.23
CA VAL A 229 0.40 2.40 -16.60
C VAL A 229 1.43 2.87 -17.62
N GLU A 230 2.06 3.99 -17.35
CA GLU A 230 3.08 4.62 -18.20
C GLU A 230 4.46 4.49 -17.57
#